data_AF-A0A6A6YV42-F1
#
_entry.id   AF-A0A6A6YV42-F1
#
_cell.length_a   1.000
_cell.length_b   1.000
_cell.length_c   1.000
_cell.angle_alpha   90.00
_cell.angle_beta   90.00
_cell.angle_gamma   90.00
#
_symmetry.space_group_name_H-M   'P 1'
#
loop_
_entity.id
_entity.type
_entity.pdbx_description
1 polymer ?
#
loop_
_entity_poly.entity_id
_entity_poly.type
_entity_poly.pdbx_seq_one_letter_code
_entity_poly.pdbx_strand_id
1 'polypeptide(L)'
;GVRQVIDSPIIQTQLAAYFPQTFKSSKSAKAVAAICHGVLGLSEAKGPDGKSVLYDVTTTALPGKMEQGIFWATRAVLGDYYKTYEAGSESVEAAVRGRMREPESQYKSSLTGSPFVVADEKYNYLSGRFPPDAQLLTEKAIKLVRDIVK
;
A
#
# COMPACT_ATOMS: atom_id res chain seq x y z
N GLY A 1 14.35 4.80 9.08
CA GLY A 1 13.03 5.17 8.51
C GLY A 1 12.49 4.02 7.68
N VAL A 2 11.23 4.08 7.23
CA VAL A 2 10.57 2.96 6.52
C VAL A 2 11.23 2.58 5.19
N ARG A 3 12.02 3.48 4.59
CA ARG A 3 12.77 3.27 3.35
C ARG A 3 13.61 1.99 3.36
N GLN A 4 14.27 1.68 4.48
CA GLN A 4 15.09 0.46 4.59
C GLN A 4 14.29 -0.83 4.40
N VAL A 5 12.99 -0.80 4.72
CA VAL A 5 12.08 -1.93 4.51
C VAL A 5 11.55 -1.94 3.08
N ILE A 6 11.15 -0.78 2.56
CA ILE A 6 10.60 -0.63 1.20
C ILE A 6 11.64 -0.99 0.13
N ASP A 7 12.87 -0.49 0.27
CA ASP A 7 13.97 -0.68 -0.68
C ASP A 7 14.69 -2.03 -0.52
N SER A 8 14.33 -2.83 0.49
CA SER A 8 15.02 -4.10 0.75
C SER A 8 14.70 -5.12 -0.33
N PRO A 9 15.71 -5.60 -1.10
CA PRO A 9 15.49 -6.60 -2.14
C PRO A 9 14.96 -7.92 -1.57
N ILE A 10 15.35 -8.24 -0.32
CA ILE A 10 14.88 -9.42 0.39
C ILE A 10 13.38 -9.29 0.66
N ILE A 11 12.93 -8.15 1.19
CA ILE A 11 11.50 -7.91 1.45
C ILE A 11 10.71 -7.92 0.15
N GLN A 12 11.18 -7.23 -0.89
CA GLN A 12 10.52 -7.21 -2.19
C GLN A 12 10.39 -8.62 -2.80
N THR A 13 11.43 -9.45 -2.69
CA THR A 13 11.40 -10.85 -3.15
C THR A 13 10.38 -11.67 -2.38
N GLN A 14 10.33 -11.52 -1.06
CA GLN A 14 9.36 -12.23 -0.22
C GLN A 14 7.93 -11.78 -0.51
N LEU A 15 7.70 -10.48 -0.70
CA LEU A 15 6.40 -9.93 -1.07
C LEU A 15 5.96 -10.41 -2.46
N ALA A 16 6.87 -10.44 -3.44
CA ALA A 16 6.61 -10.96 -4.78
C ALA A 16 6.23 -12.46 -4.78
N ALA A 17 6.84 -13.26 -3.89
CA ALA A 17 6.49 -14.66 -3.71
C ALA A 17 5.20 -14.88 -2.91
N TYR A 18 4.91 -14.00 -1.94
CA TYR A 18 3.76 -14.14 -1.05
C TYR A 18 2.46 -13.62 -1.67
N PHE A 19 2.49 -12.47 -2.34
CA PHE A 19 1.29 -11.79 -2.83
C PHE A 19 0.42 -12.66 -3.76
N PRO A 20 0.96 -13.42 -4.74
CA PRO A 20 0.15 -14.30 -5.58
C PRO A 20 -0.64 -15.36 -4.79
N GLN A 21 -0.13 -15.79 -3.63
CA GLN A 21 -0.83 -16.74 -2.76
C GLN A 21 -2.06 -16.13 -2.08
N THR A 22 -2.22 -14.81 -2.14
CA THR A 22 -3.41 -14.11 -1.61
C THR A 22 -4.58 -14.08 -2.59
N PHE A 23 -4.42 -14.62 -3.81
CA PHE A 23 -5.54 -14.74 -4.75
C PHE A 23 -6.68 -15.53 -4.10
N LYS A 24 -7.93 -15.06 -4.22
CA LYS A 24 -9.06 -15.62 -3.46
C LYS A 24 -9.34 -17.10 -3.74
N SER A 25 -9.03 -17.58 -4.94
CA SER A 25 -9.14 -19.01 -5.30
C SER A 25 -7.86 -19.82 -5.07
N SER A 26 -6.82 -19.22 -4.47
CA SER A 26 -5.59 -19.92 -4.10
C SER A 26 -5.89 -21.03 -3.08
N LYS A 27 -5.27 -22.20 -3.27
CA LYS A 27 -5.37 -23.33 -2.34
C LYS A 27 -4.77 -23.00 -0.96
N SER A 28 -3.80 -22.09 -0.92
CA SER A 28 -3.26 -21.56 0.33
C SER A 28 -3.93 -20.23 0.58
N ALA A 29 -4.84 -20.18 1.55
CA ALA A 29 -5.60 -18.98 1.84
C ALA A 29 -4.72 -18.00 2.62
N LYS A 30 -4.00 -17.13 1.89
CA LYS A 30 -3.19 -16.05 2.46
C LYS A 30 -3.93 -14.72 2.37
N ALA A 31 -3.59 -13.80 3.26
CA ALA A 31 -4.06 -12.41 3.23
C ALA A 31 -2.88 -11.46 3.44
N VAL A 32 -3.06 -10.23 2.96
CA VAL A 32 -2.11 -9.13 3.15
C VAL A 32 -2.85 -7.82 3.36
N ALA A 33 -2.33 -6.97 4.25
CA ALA A 33 -2.84 -5.62 4.46
C ALA A 33 -1.68 -4.63 4.45
N ALA A 34 -1.88 -3.44 3.88
CA ALA A 34 -0.88 -2.37 3.84
C ALA A 34 -1.51 -1.01 4.12
N ILE A 35 -0.74 -0.07 4.65
CA ILE A 35 -1.26 1.26 5.01
C ILE A 35 -0.23 2.35 4.74
N CYS A 36 -0.69 3.52 4.31
CA CYS A 36 0.13 4.72 4.18
C CYS A 36 1.35 4.46 3.27
N HIS A 37 2.56 4.72 3.76
CA HIS A 37 3.82 4.45 3.07
C HIS A 37 4.10 2.95 2.86
N GLY A 38 3.52 2.07 3.68
CA GLY A 38 3.76 0.62 3.59
C GLY A 38 3.28 0.00 2.28
N VAL A 39 2.35 0.65 1.59
CA VAL A 39 1.86 0.23 0.26
C VAL A 39 2.99 0.30 -0.78
N LEU A 40 3.99 1.18 -0.61
CA LEU A 40 5.14 1.25 -1.50
C LEU A 40 5.90 -0.07 -1.56
N GLY A 41 6.06 -0.78 -0.43
CA GLY A 41 6.74 -2.08 -0.40
C GLY A 41 6.09 -3.11 -1.34
N LEU A 42 4.75 -3.10 -1.43
CA LEU A 42 4.03 -3.92 -2.41
C LEU A 42 4.16 -3.37 -3.83
N SER A 43 4.13 -2.05 -4.02
CA SER A 43 4.27 -1.46 -5.37
C SER A 43 5.66 -1.71 -5.99
N GLU A 44 6.69 -1.83 -5.15
CA GLU A 44 8.06 -2.11 -5.58
C GLU A 44 8.34 -3.61 -5.79
N ALA A 45 7.58 -4.50 -5.13
CA ALA A 45 7.72 -5.94 -5.32
C ALA A 45 7.27 -6.35 -6.73
N LYS A 46 8.19 -6.94 -7.51
CA LYS A 46 7.96 -7.34 -8.91
C LYS A 46 7.91 -8.85 -9.07
N GLY A 47 6.93 -9.33 -9.82
CA GLY A 47 6.80 -10.72 -10.21
C GLY A 47 7.79 -11.14 -11.31
N PRO A 48 7.77 -12.41 -11.73
CA PRO A 48 8.65 -12.93 -12.79
C PRO A 48 8.47 -12.24 -14.16
N ASP A 49 7.32 -11.62 -14.40
CA ASP A 49 7.02 -10.84 -15.60
C ASP A 49 7.56 -9.40 -15.54
N GLY A 50 8.29 -9.05 -14.46
CA GLY A 50 8.87 -7.74 -14.22
C GLY A 50 7.87 -6.68 -13.77
N LYS A 51 6.59 -7.03 -13.61
CA LYS A 51 5.53 -6.09 -13.20
C LYS A 51 5.36 -6.10 -11.69
N SER A 52 4.92 -4.96 -11.17
CA SER A 52 4.54 -4.85 -9.76
C SER A 52 3.45 -5.86 -9.42
N VAL A 53 3.46 -6.40 -8.21
CA VAL A 53 2.33 -7.21 -7.72
C VAL A 53 1.03 -6.41 -7.62
N LEU A 54 1.10 -5.07 -7.64
CA LEU A 54 -0.07 -4.19 -7.69
C LEU A 54 -0.53 -3.82 -9.12
N TYR A 55 0.10 -4.37 -10.17
CA TYR A 55 -0.13 -3.95 -11.55
C TYR A 55 -1.61 -4.01 -11.98
N ASP A 56 -2.33 -5.05 -11.57
CA ASP A 56 -3.76 -5.29 -11.86
C ASP A 56 -4.61 -5.36 -10.58
N VAL A 57 -4.18 -4.66 -9.51
CA VAL A 57 -4.81 -4.67 -8.18
C VAL A 57 -5.42 -3.32 -7.85
N THR A 58 -6.60 -3.34 -7.23
CA THR A 58 -7.26 -2.16 -6.65
C THR A 58 -6.67 -1.84 -5.28
N THR A 59 -6.27 -0.59 -5.06
CA THR A 59 -5.62 -0.19 -3.80
C THR A 59 -5.86 1.27 -3.43
N THR A 60 -5.39 1.67 -2.26
CA THR A 60 -5.19 3.04 -1.84
C THR A 60 -3.86 3.19 -1.12
N ALA A 61 -3.36 4.41 -1.00
CA ALA A 61 -2.15 4.73 -0.26
C ALA A 61 -2.26 6.16 0.30
N LEU A 62 -1.17 6.68 0.89
CA LEU A 62 -1.15 8.05 1.41
C LEU A 62 -1.41 9.05 0.26
N PRO A 63 -2.48 9.87 0.31
CA PRO A 63 -2.80 10.79 -0.76
C PRO A 63 -1.72 11.86 -0.89
N GLY A 64 -1.29 12.16 -2.11
CA GLY A 64 -0.17 13.08 -2.36
C GLY A 64 -0.43 14.47 -1.80
N LYS A 65 -1.69 14.95 -1.86
CA LYS A 65 -2.09 16.24 -1.26
C LYS A 65 -1.90 16.26 0.26
N MET A 66 -2.25 15.17 0.95
CA MET A 66 -2.07 15.05 2.39
C MET A 66 -0.59 14.92 2.76
N GLU A 67 0.16 14.12 2.01
CA GLU A 67 1.60 14.00 2.19
C GLU A 67 2.31 15.36 2.07
N GLN A 68 1.96 16.14 1.04
CA GLN A 68 2.56 17.45 0.81
C GLN A 68 2.20 18.45 1.93
N GLY A 69 0.96 18.43 2.42
CA GLY A 69 0.53 19.28 3.52
C GLY A 69 1.28 18.98 4.81
N ILE A 70 1.40 17.71 5.18
CA ILE A 70 2.09 17.30 6.42
C ILE A 70 3.60 17.53 6.31
N PHE A 71 4.19 17.28 5.14
CA PHE A 71 5.60 17.59 4.88
C PHE A 71 5.89 19.07 5.19
N TRP A 72 5.14 19.99 4.60
CA TRP A 72 5.35 21.43 4.83
C TRP A 72 5.08 21.84 6.28
N ALA A 73 4.07 21.25 6.94
CA ALA A 73 3.77 21.53 8.33
C ALA A 73 4.89 21.07 9.30
N THR A 74 5.63 20.03 8.94
CA THR A 74 6.65 19.42 9.81
C THR A 74 8.08 19.75 9.42
N ARG A 75 8.32 20.32 8.22
CA ARG A 75 9.65 20.54 7.65
C ARG A 75 10.60 21.34 8.55
N ALA A 76 10.10 22.34 9.27
CA ALA A 76 10.93 23.15 10.17
C ALA A 76 11.56 22.34 11.32
N VAL A 77 10.94 21.21 11.70
CA VAL A 77 11.39 20.35 12.81
C VAL A 77 11.99 19.05 12.30
N LEU A 78 11.37 18.42 11.30
CA LEU A 78 11.74 17.11 10.78
C LEU A 78 12.62 17.18 9.52
N GLY A 79 12.87 18.37 8.98
CA GLY A 79 13.50 18.52 7.67
C GLY A 79 12.71 17.75 6.61
N ASP A 80 13.42 16.92 5.84
CA ASP A 80 12.81 16.11 4.79
C ASP A 80 12.39 14.71 5.23
N TYR A 81 12.51 14.39 6.53
CA TYR A 81 12.24 13.06 7.09
C TYR A 81 10.82 12.54 6.85
N TYR A 82 9.82 13.43 6.75
CA TYR A 82 8.44 13.02 6.51
C TYR A 82 8.25 12.40 5.12
N LYS A 83 9.04 12.81 4.12
CA LYS A 83 9.03 12.21 2.78
C LYS A 83 9.80 10.89 2.81
N THR A 84 9.29 9.88 2.10
CA THR A 84 9.97 8.57 2.05
C THR A 84 11.34 8.66 1.38
N TYR A 85 11.48 9.49 0.34
CA TYR A 85 12.68 9.62 -0.48
C TYR A 85 13.16 11.08 -0.60
N GLU A 86 13.00 11.88 0.46
CA GLU A 86 13.43 13.29 0.58
C GLU A 86 12.59 14.30 -0.23
N ALA A 87 12.87 15.60 -0.08
CA ALA A 87 12.15 16.64 -0.80
C ALA A 87 12.46 16.61 -2.29
N GLY A 88 11.42 16.73 -3.12
CA GLY A 88 11.52 16.63 -4.58
C GLY A 88 11.30 15.23 -5.13
N SER A 89 11.18 14.20 -4.26
CA SER A 89 10.71 12.88 -4.69
C SER A 89 9.24 12.90 -5.10
N GLU A 90 8.85 11.90 -5.88
CA GLU A 90 7.44 11.59 -6.12
C GLU A 90 6.72 11.34 -4.79
N SER A 91 5.42 11.65 -4.75
CA SER A 91 4.57 11.29 -3.63
C SER A 91 4.29 9.79 -3.61
N VAL A 92 3.92 9.24 -2.43
CA VAL A 92 3.46 7.85 -2.32
C VAL A 92 2.39 7.50 -3.37
N GLU A 93 1.38 8.36 -3.50
CA GLU A 93 0.31 8.18 -4.48
C GLU A 93 0.84 8.12 -5.92
N ALA A 94 1.72 9.04 -6.30
CA ALA A 94 2.30 9.07 -7.65
C ALA A 94 3.14 7.82 -7.93
N ALA A 95 4.01 7.43 -6.99
CA ALA A 95 4.84 6.24 -7.11
C ALA A 95 4.00 4.96 -7.25
N VAL A 96 2.96 4.79 -6.41
CA VAL A 96 2.05 3.63 -6.49
C VAL A 96 1.27 3.61 -7.81
N ARG A 97 0.72 4.76 -8.24
CA ARG A 97 0.00 4.87 -9.51
C ARG A 97 0.89 4.54 -10.71
N GLY A 98 2.16 4.94 -10.68
CA GLY A 98 3.14 4.63 -11.74
C GLY A 98 3.41 3.13 -11.95
N ARG A 99 2.95 2.27 -11.03
CA ARG A 99 3.09 0.80 -11.09
C ARG A 99 1.83 0.06 -11.52
N MET A 100 0.73 0.77 -11.77
CA MET A 100 -0.55 0.18 -12.17
C MET A 100 -0.74 0.20 -13.68
N ARG A 101 -1.55 -0.72 -14.19
CA ARG A 101 -1.98 -0.72 -15.59
C ARG A 101 -2.93 0.45 -15.90
N GLU A 102 -3.94 0.62 -15.05
CA GLU A 102 -5.03 1.59 -15.19
C GLU A 102 -5.24 2.33 -13.85
N PRO A 103 -4.38 3.31 -13.53
CA PRO A 103 -4.40 3.99 -12.23
C PRO A 103 -5.74 4.67 -11.91
N GLU A 104 -6.47 5.15 -12.92
CA GLU A 104 -7.76 5.83 -12.74
C GLU A 104 -8.86 4.90 -12.23
N SER A 105 -8.85 3.63 -12.65
CA SER A 105 -9.82 2.63 -12.21
C SER A 105 -9.35 1.91 -10.94
N GLN A 106 -8.04 1.68 -10.80
CA GLN A 106 -7.45 0.87 -9.73
C GLN A 106 -7.18 1.63 -8.43
N TYR A 107 -6.76 2.90 -8.50
CA TYR A 107 -6.41 3.66 -7.30
C TYR A 107 -7.62 4.39 -6.74
N LYS A 108 -8.02 4.05 -5.52
CA LYS A 108 -9.10 4.73 -4.81
C LYS A 108 -8.51 5.72 -3.81
N SER A 109 -9.06 6.93 -3.78
CA SER A 109 -8.58 7.99 -2.89
C SER A 109 -9.74 8.73 -2.24
N SER A 110 -9.51 9.24 -1.05
CA SER A 110 -10.40 10.17 -0.35
C SER A 110 -9.53 11.07 0.52
N LEU A 111 -9.92 12.34 0.66
CA LEU A 111 -9.26 13.30 1.55
C LEU A 111 -10.00 13.47 2.89
N THR A 112 -11.11 12.77 3.10
CA THR A 112 -11.88 12.85 4.34
C THR A 112 -11.09 12.23 5.50
N GLY A 113 -11.26 12.78 6.71
CA GLY A 113 -10.64 12.24 7.93
C GLY A 113 -11.30 10.95 8.45
N SER A 114 -12.49 10.60 7.96
CA SER A 114 -13.18 9.36 8.32
C SER A 114 -12.41 8.13 7.81
N PRO A 115 -12.45 6.98 8.54
CA PRO A 115 -11.78 5.76 8.12
C PRO A 115 -12.19 5.30 6.72
N PHE A 116 -11.22 4.89 5.93
CA PHE A 116 -11.38 4.46 4.54
C PHE A 116 -10.44 3.30 4.25
N VAL A 117 -11.01 2.14 3.97
CA VAL A 117 -10.27 0.91 3.67
C VAL A 117 -10.76 0.35 2.36
N VAL A 118 -9.82 0.09 1.46
CA VAL A 118 -10.05 -0.48 0.14
C VAL A 118 -9.73 -1.96 0.17
N ALA A 119 -10.62 -2.76 -0.38
CA ALA A 119 -10.43 -4.19 -0.56
C ALA A 119 -10.33 -4.49 -2.04
N ASP A 120 -9.39 -5.34 -2.42
CA ASP A 120 -9.32 -5.83 -3.80
C ASP A 120 -10.37 -6.92 -4.06
N GLU A 121 -10.86 -6.96 -5.30
CA GLU A 121 -11.88 -7.91 -5.72
C GLU A 121 -11.33 -9.32 -5.92
N LYS A 122 -10.08 -9.46 -6.40
CA LYS A 122 -9.44 -10.72 -6.81
C LYS A 122 -8.54 -11.30 -5.72
N TYR A 123 -7.87 -10.44 -4.96
CA TYR A 123 -6.92 -10.78 -3.91
C TYR A 123 -7.52 -10.54 -2.52
N ASN A 124 -7.11 -11.36 -1.55
CA ASN A 124 -7.32 -11.15 -0.12
C ASN A 124 -6.39 -10.02 0.38
N TYR A 125 -6.55 -8.84 -0.23
CA TYR A 125 -5.72 -7.67 -0.02
C TYR A 125 -6.58 -6.50 0.47
N LEU A 126 -6.09 -5.85 1.53
CA LEU A 126 -6.68 -4.64 2.09
C LEU A 126 -5.65 -3.51 2.12
N SER A 127 -6.10 -2.28 1.85
CA SER A 127 -5.25 -1.10 1.93
C SER A 127 -5.93 0.07 2.65
N GLY A 128 -5.13 0.89 3.34
CA GLY A 128 -5.55 2.13 4.00
C GLY A 128 -4.63 3.30 3.67
N ARG A 129 -5.13 4.52 3.80
CA ARG A 129 -4.45 5.74 3.35
C ARG A 129 -3.47 6.29 4.38
N PHE A 130 -3.89 6.44 5.63
CA PHE A 130 -3.13 7.12 6.70
C PHE A 130 -3.65 6.70 8.10
N PRO A 131 -3.02 7.10 9.23
CA PRO A 131 -3.25 6.50 10.55
C PRO A 131 -4.72 6.32 11.03
N PRO A 132 -5.66 7.24 10.78
CA PRO A 132 -7.08 7.05 11.11
C PRO A 132 -7.75 5.83 10.45
N ASP A 133 -7.19 5.31 9.36
CA ASP A 133 -7.70 4.10 8.71
C ASP A 133 -7.24 2.81 9.43
N ALA A 134 -6.27 2.89 10.35
CA ALA A 134 -5.60 1.72 10.94
C ALA A 134 -6.54 0.81 11.74
N GLN A 135 -7.45 1.40 12.53
CA GLN A 135 -8.40 0.61 13.31
C GLN A 135 -9.32 -0.22 12.40
N LEU A 136 -10.00 0.45 11.45
CA LEU A 136 -10.90 -0.23 10.51
C LEU A 136 -10.15 -1.24 9.64
N LEU A 137 -8.93 -0.91 9.21
CA LEU A 137 -8.08 -1.81 8.42
C LEU A 137 -7.80 -3.10 9.19
N THR A 138 -7.46 -2.97 10.48
CA THR A 138 -7.14 -4.10 11.35
C THR A 138 -8.36 -4.96 11.61
N GLU A 139 -9.51 -4.36 11.93
CA GLU A 139 -10.77 -5.07 12.12
C GLU A 139 -11.15 -5.90 10.88
N LYS A 140 -11.04 -5.30 9.68
CA LYS A 140 -11.27 -5.99 8.41
C LYS A 140 -10.24 -7.07 8.13
N ALA A 141 -8.97 -6.85 8.44
CA ALA A 141 -7.90 -7.83 8.25
C ALA A 141 -8.09 -9.05 9.16
N ILE A 142 -8.45 -8.85 10.43
CA ILE A 142 -8.78 -9.94 11.36
C ILE A 142 -9.96 -10.75 10.84
N LYS A 143 -11.02 -10.08 10.38
CA LYS A 143 -12.18 -10.75 9.79
C LYS A 143 -11.77 -11.57 8.56
N LEU A 144 -11.02 -10.97 7.64
CA LEU A 144 -10.52 -11.63 6.44
C LEU A 144 -9.72 -12.89 6.77
N VAL A 145 -8.76 -12.80 7.70
CA VAL A 145 -7.96 -13.96 8.12
C VAL A 145 -8.85 -15.05 8.75
N ARG A 146 -9.85 -14.68 9.55
CA ARG A 146 -10.81 -15.66 10.12
C ARG A 146 -11.66 -16.34 9.05
N ASP A 147 -12.02 -15.63 7.99
CA ASP A 147 -12.89 -16.16 6.94
C ASP A 147 -12.14 -17.09 5.98
N ILE A 148 -10.83 -16.88 5.78
CA ILE A 148 -10.01 -17.72 4.89
C ILE A 148 -9.42 -18.97 5.56
N VAL A 149 -9.38 -19.02 6.90
CA VAL A 149 -8.85 -20.17 7.66
C VAL A 149 -9.93 -21.23 7.96
N LYS A 150 -11.20 -20.90 7.76
CA LYS A 150 -12.32 -21.85 7.87
C LYS A 150 -12.33 -22.82 6.69
#